data_AF-X1A0L5-F1
#
_entry.id   AF-X1A0L5-F1
#
_cell.length_a   1.000
_cell.length_b   1.000
_cell.length_c   1.000
_cell.angle_alpha   90.00
_cell.angle_beta   90.00
_cell.angle_gamma   90.00
#
_symmetry.space_group_name_H-M   'P 1'
#
loop_
_entity.id
_entity.type
_entity.pdbx_description
1 polymer ?
#
loop_
_entity_poly.entity_id
_entity_poly.type
_entity_poly.pdbx_seq_one_letter_code
_entity_poly.pdbx_strand_id
1 'polypeptide(L)'
;IAEMRGLNLLAQKISSEHDILLEKVVEWEKFTEEDTPMADRIELASVDGVIDRLQGKRAIEPPELVEEEPILLLIMDNSGATYFSHSFMVDWDYSDLFSDFMSAFNTFSSEIFSKSIDRIRIGENTILINPIESFLACYVIKGQSYPALQKLTRFSEAMRENPEIWQALNKSIKTSEILELNKPPALKTVINEIFT
;
A
#
# COMPACT_ATOMS: atom_id res chain seq x y z
N ILE A 1 -7.79 -2.20 12.22
CA ILE A 1 -8.57 -2.42 13.48
C ILE A 1 -8.74 -1.14 14.29
N ALA A 2 -7.66 -0.42 14.66
CA ALA A 2 -7.75 0.81 15.45
C ALA A 2 -8.63 1.90 14.80
N GLU A 3 -8.48 2.10 13.48
CA GLU A 3 -9.27 3.08 12.72
C GLU A 3 -10.77 2.78 12.72
N MET A 4 -11.17 1.52 12.52
CA MET A 4 -12.57 1.07 12.63
C MET A 4 -13.18 1.32 14.02
N ARG A 5 -12.36 1.57 15.04
CA ARG A 5 -12.78 1.88 16.41
C ARG A 5 -12.68 3.38 16.72
N GLY A 6 -12.40 4.23 15.74
CA GLY A 6 -12.22 5.67 15.90
C GLY A 6 -10.91 6.08 16.57
N LEU A 7 -9.95 5.17 16.71
CA LEU A 7 -8.65 5.42 17.35
C LEU A 7 -7.61 5.85 16.31
N ASN A 8 -7.85 6.99 15.65
CA ASN A 8 -7.07 7.42 14.48
C ASN A 8 -5.58 7.64 14.79
N LEU A 9 -5.25 8.28 15.91
CA LEU A 9 -3.85 8.48 16.32
C LEU A 9 -3.11 7.15 16.53
N LEU A 10 -3.81 6.16 17.09
CA LEU A 10 -3.26 4.82 17.27
C LEU A 10 -3.10 4.11 15.93
N ALA A 11 -4.07 4.23 15.02
CA ALA A 11 -3.98 3.68 13.67
C ALA A 11 -2.79 4.24 12.89
N GLN A 12 -2.62 5.57 12.92
CA GLN A 12 -1.50 6.27 12.31
C GLN A 12 -0.17 5.81 12.92
N LYS A 13 -0.08 5.69 14.24
CA LYS A 13 1.14 5.23 14.92
C LYS A 13 1.47 3.78 14.55
N ILE A 14 0.50 2.87 14.57
CA ILE A 14 0.68 1.48 14.14
C ILE A 14 1.18 1.44 12.69
N SER A 15 0.59 2.25 11.81
CA SER A 15 0.97 2.31 10.41
C SER A 15 2.39 2.81 10.20
N SER A 16 2.80 3.85 10.93
CA SER A 16 4.17 4.37 10.91
C SER A 16 5.19 3.34 11.40
N GLU A 17 4.88 2.62 12.49
CA GLU A 17 5.76 1.55 12.97
C GLU A 17 5.84 0.39 11.95
N HIS A 18 4.75 0.06 11.25
CA HIS A 18 4.78 -0.93 10.18
C HIS A 18 5.71 -0.50 9.03
N ASP A 19 5.69 0.77 8.63
CA ASP A 19 6.59 1.29 7.59
C ASP A 19 8.07 1.20 8.00
N ILE A 20 8.36 1.49 9.28
CA ILE A 20 9.72 1.36 9.84
C ILE A 20 10.16 -0.11 9.86
N LEU A 21 9.27 -1.04 10.23
CA LEU A 21 9.57 -2.47 10.21
C LEU A 21 9.88 -2.95 8.80
N LEU A 22 9.11 -2.50 7.80
CA LEU A 22 9.35 -2.81 6.39
C LEU A 22 10.71 -2.28 5.90
N GLU A 23 11.13 -1.10 6.36
CA GLU A 23 12.45 -0.53 6.04
C GLU A 23 13.60 -1.39 6.56
N LYS A 24 13.44 -1.94 7.77
CA LYS A 24 14.48 -2.69 8.45
C LYS A 24 14.59 -4.16 7.99
N VAL A 25 13.68 -4.68 7.17
CA VAL A 25 13.64 -6.13 6.81
C VAL A 25 15.01 -6.65 6.35
N VAL A 26 15.69 -5.91 5.47
CA VAL A 26 17.01 -6.28 4.95
C VAL A 26 18.07 -6.32 6.06
N GLU A 27 17.97 -5.45 7.07
CA GLU A 27 18.83 -5.49 8.25
C GLU A 27 18.52 -6.73 9.09
N TRP A 28 17.24 -7.04 9.33
CA TRP A 28 16.85 -8.25 10.08
C TRP A 28 17.35 -9.55 9.45
N GLU A 29 17.31 -9.66 8.11
CA GLU A 29 17.82 -10.82 7.38
C GLU A 29 19.34 -11.00 7.56
N LYS A 30 20.11 -9.92 7.52
CA LYS A 30 21.56 -9.97 7.79
C LYS A 30 21.86 -10.49 9.21
N PHE A 31 21.08 -10.08 10.20
CA PHE A 31 21.25 -10.52 11.59
C PHE A 31 20.87 -11.98 11.83
N THR A 32 20.10 -12.59 10.92
CA THR A 32 19.83 -14.04 10.95
C THR A 32 20.94 -14.87 10.32
N GLU A 33 21.69 -14.30 9.37
CA GLU A 33 22.81 -14.97 8.69
C GLU A 33 24.16 -14.77 9.42
N GLU A 34 24.31 -13.65 10.13
CA GLU A 34 25.50 -13.31 10.89
C GLU A 34 25.29 -13.58 12.40
N ASP A 35 26.33 -14.07 13.11
CA ASP A 35 26.33 -14.30 14.57
C ASP A 35 26.38 -12.97 15.34
N THR A 36 25.37 -12.15 15.09
CA THR A 36 25.33 -10.74 15.47
C THR A 36 25.05 -10.64 16.98
N PRO A 37 25.83 -9.82 17.72
CA PRO A 37 25.67 -9.67 19.16
C PRO A 37 24.24 -9.33 19.59
N MET A 38 23.83 -9.85 20.75
CA MET A 38 22.50 -9.60 21.31
C MET A 38 22.21 -8.11 21.57
N ALA A 39 23.23 -7.29 21.82
CA ALA A 39 23.05 -5.85 22.02
C ALA A 39 22.47 -5.18 20.77
N ASP A 40 23.05 -5.48 19.61
CA ASP A 40 22.64 -4.91 18.33
C ASP A 40 21.22 -5.39 17.95
N ARG A 41 20.87 -6.64 18.30
CA ARG A 41 19.50 -7.19 18.14
C ARG A 41 18.45 -6.45 18.97
N ILE A 42 18.81 -6.06 20.21
CA ILE A 42 17.91 -5.34 21.13
C ILE A 42 17.71 -3.90 20.67
N GLU A 43 18.76 -3.25 20.17
CA GLU A 43 18.69 -1.90 19.59
C GLU A 43 17.79 -1.89 18.35
N LEU A 44 17.95 -2.86 17.44
CA LEU A 44 17.13 -2.98 16.23
C LEU A 44 15.62 -3.14 16.55
N ALA A 45 15.32 -3.86 17.63
CA ALA A 45 13.96 -4.08 18.12
C ALA A 45 13.33 -2.86 18.83
N SER A 46 14.05 -1.74 18.94
CA SER A 46 13.57 -0.49 19.55
C SER A 46 12.96 -0.68 20.96
N VAL A 47 13.49 -1.63 21.74
CA VAL A 47 12.92 -2.04 23.04
C VAL A 47 12.87 -0.89 24.05
N ASP A 48 13.83 0.04 23.98
CA ASP A 48 13.94 1.18 24.90
C ASP A 48 12.71 2.10 24.85
N GLY A 49 12.15 2.34 23.66
CA GLY A 49 10.94 3.15 23.50
C GLY A 49 9.70 2.51 24.13
N VAL A 50 9.64 1.17 24.20
CA VAL A 50 8.57 0.43 24.87
C VAL A 50 8.71 0.54 26.39
N ILE A 51 9.93 0.45 26.91
CA ILE A 51 10.23 0.58 28.34
C ILE A 51 9.88 2.00 28.84
N ASP A 52 10.23 3.04 28.08
CA ASP A 52 9.90 4.43 28.44
C ASP A 52 8.37 4.69 28.49
N ARG A 53 7.61 4.07 27.59
CA ARG A 53 6.14 4.15 27.57
C ARG A 53 5.52 3.41 28.76
N LEU A 54 6.06 2.26 29.13
CA LEU A 54 5.64 1.51 30.32
C LEU A 54 5.91 2.28 31.63
N GLN A 55 6.95 3.11 31.64
CA GLN A 55 7.26 4.00 32.78
C GLN A 55 6.40 5.28 32.82
N GLY A 56 5.43 5.43 31.91
CA GLY A 56 4.51 6.58 31.87
C GLY A 56 5.19 7.90 31.50
N LYS A 57 6.38 7.86 30.89
CA LYS A 57 7.22 9.04 30.69
C LYS A 57 6.89 9.88 29.44
N ARG A 58 5.99 9.44 28.57
CA ARG A 58 5.63 10.20 27.36
C ARG A 58 4.14 10.10 27.02
N ALA A 59 3.51 11.26 26.82
CA ALA A 59 2.30 11.34 26.02
C ALA A 59 2.62 10.91 24.59
N ILE A 60 1.68 10.24 23.91
CA ILE A 60 1.84 9.88 22.50
C ILE A 60 1.80 11.19 21.71
N GLU A 61 2.96 11.66 21.26
CA GLU A 61 3.02 12.78 20.31
C GLU A 61 2.32 12.36 19.01
N PRO A 62 1.47 13.22 18.43
CA PRO A 62 0.85 12.93 17.14
C PRO A 62 1.96 12.68 16.11
N PRO A 63 1.90 11.59 15.34
CA PRO A 63 2.87 11.39 14.27
C PRO A 63 2.72 12.53 13.25
N GLU A 64 3.83 13.10 12.79
CA GLU A 64 3.79 14.08 11.71
C GLU A 64 3.24 13.39 10.45
N LEU A 65 2.22 13.99 9.83
CA LEU A 65 1.70 13.56 8.54
C LEU A 65 2.56 14.19 7.45
N VAL A 66 3.24 13.33 6.70
CA VAL A 66 3.98 13.74 5.50
C VAL A 66 3.19 13.20 4.32
N GLU A 67 2.85 14.07 3.37
CA GLU A 67 2.19 13.65 2.14
C GLU A 67 3.08 12.68 1.36
N GLU A 68 2.46 11.66 0.78
CA GLU A 68 3.12 10.75 -0.12
C GLU A 68 3.26 11.34 -1.52
N GLU A 69 4.27 10.89 -2.25
CA GLU A 69 4.41 11.16 -3.68
C GLU A 69 3.71 10.03 -4.47
N PRO A 70 2.60 10.31 -5.17
CA PRO A 70 1.91 9.33 -5.99
C PRO A 70 2.76 8.96 -7.22
N ILE A 71 2.94 7.66 -7.48
CA ILE A 71 3.68 7.19 -8.65
C ILE A 71 2.73 6.54 -9.66
N LEU A 72 2.00 5.51 -9.23
CA LEU A 72 1.22 4.67 -10.14
C LEU A 72 -0.02 4.11 -9.45
N LEU A 73 -1.16 4.12 -10.15
CA LEU A 73 -2.39 3.44 -9.74
C LEU A 73 -2.72 2.34 -10.76
N LEU A 74 -2.96 1.12 -10.27
CA LEU A 74 -3.26 -0.05 -11.08
C LEU A 74 -4.55 -0.72 -10.60
N ILE A 75 -5.29 -1.32 -11.54
CA ILE A 75 -6.34 -2.29 -11.24
C ILE A 75 -6.01 -3.58 -11.96
N MET A 76 -5.96 -4.68 -11.21
CA MET A 76 -5.67 -6.01 -11.72
C MET A 76 -6.65 -7.05 -11.18
N ASP A 77 -6.77 -8.21 -11.84
CA ASP A 77 -7.50 -9.36 -11.28
C ASP A 77 -6.56 -10.31 -10.52
N ASN A 78 -7.14 -11.40 -10.03
CA ASN A 78 -6.44 -12.46 -9.32
C ASN A 78 -5.48 -13.30 -10.17
N SER A 79 -5.54 -13.20 -11.49
CA SER A 79 -4.57 -13.82 -12.39
C SER A 79 -3.34 -12.93 -12.63
N GLY A 80 -3.38 -11.68 -12.15
CA GLY A 80 -2.35 -10.69 -12.41
C GLY A 80 -2.58 -9.88 -13.68
N ALA A 81 -3.70 -10.10 -14.40
CA ALA A 81 -4.03 -9.33 -15.58
C ALA A 81 -4.40 -7.90 -15.20
N THR A 82 -3.77 -6.92 -15.85
CA THR A 82 -4.01 -5.49 -15.59
C THR A 82 -5.12 -4.95 -16.48
N TYR A 83 -6.12 -4.32 -15.87
CA TYR A 83 -7.27 -3.71 -16.56
C TYR A 83 -7.28 -2.18 -16.48
N PHE A 84 -6.43 -1.59 -15.66
CA PHE A 84 -6.25 -0.15 -15.59
C PHE A 84 -4.83 0.17 -15.13
N SER A 85 -4.24 1.22 -15.71
CA SER A 85 -2.96 1.77 -15.29
C SER A 85 -2.96 3.28 -15.47
N HIS A 86 -2.56 4.01 -14.43
CA HIS A 86 -2.40 5.44 -14.46
C HIS A 86 -1.13 5.87 -13.73
N SER A 87 -0.16 6.35 -14.49
CA SER A 87 1.04 6.99 -13.95
C SER A 87 0.73 8.44 -13.59
N PHE A 88 1.07 8.84 -12.38
CA PHE A 88 1.03 10.23 -11.93
C PHE A 88 2.32 10.98 -12.31
N MET A 89 3.38 10.24 -12.61
CA MET A 89 4.65 10.78 -13.11
C MET A 89 4.71 10.75 -14.64
N VAL A 90 5.27 11.82 -15.22
CA VAL A 90 5.57 11.89 -16.65
C VAL A 90 6.83 11.06 -16.91
N ASP A 91 6.80 10.19 -17.93
CA ASP A 91 7.94 9.38 -18.40
C ASP A 91 8.56 8.42 -17.37
N TRP A 92 7.80 7.97 -16.37
CA TRP A 92 8.28 6.96 -15.41
C TRP A 92 8.30 5.56 -16.03
N ASP A 93 9.49 4.99 -16.17
CA ASP A 93 9.67 3.58 -16.54
C ASP A 93 9.55 2.69 -15.29
N TYR A 94 8.40 2.04 -15.15
CA TYR A 94 8.11 1.14 -14.03
C TYR A 94 8.32 -0.34 -14.38
N SER A 95 8.96 -0.68 -15.50
CA SER A 95 9.13 -2.08 -15.92
C SER A 95 9.76 -2.94 -14.83
N ASP A 96 10.81 -2.41 -14.18
CA ASP A 96 11.60 -3.15 -13.20
C ASP A 96 10.81 -3.34 -11.90
N LEU A 97 10.23 -2.26 -11.37
CA LEU A 97 9.37 -2.32 -10.18
C LEU A 97 8.15 -3.24 -10.39
N PHE A 98 7.56 -3.20 -11.58
CA PHE A 98 6.43 -4.05 -11.90
C PHE A 98 6.84 -5.51 -12.05
N SER A 99 8.03 -5.79 -12.57
CA SER A 99 8.56 -7.16 -12.64
C SER A 99 8.79 -7.75 -11.25
N ASP A 100 9.36 -6.97 -10.32
CA ASP A 100 9.56 -7.36 -8.93
C ASP A 100 8.22 -7.57 -8.23
N PHE A 101 7.28 -6.64 -8.42
CA PHE A 101 5.92 -6.76 -7.90
C PHE A 101 5.22 -8.02 -8.43
N MET A 102 5.30 -8.31 -9.72
CA MET A 102 4.67 -9.49 -10.30
C MET A 102 5.30 -10.78 -9.79
N SER A 103 6.61 -10.78 -9.49
CA SER A 103 7.28 -11.91 -8.85
C SER A 103 6.73 -12.15 -7.44
N ALA A 104 6.60 -11.08 -6.63
CA ALA A 104 6.00 -11.14 -5.31
C ALA A 104 4.51 -11.55 -5.39
N PHE A 105 3.74 -10.98 -6.32
CA PHE A 105 2.33 -11.30 -6.54
C PHE A 105 2.13 -12.78 -6.87
N ASN A 106 2.93 -13.34 -7.78
CA ASN A 106 2.83 -14.75 -8.16
C ASN A 106 3.12 -15.69 -6.97
N THR A 107 3.97 -15.25 -6.04
CA THR A 107 4.31 -16.01 -4.84
C THR A 107 3.23 -15.91 -3.75
N PHE A 108 2.64 -14.73 -3.56
CA PHE A 108 1.79 -14.40 -2.42
C PHE A 108 0.34 -14.00 -2.79
N SER A 109 -0.12 -14.38 -3.99
CA SER A 109 -1.45 -13.99 -4.49
C SER A 109 -2.57 -14.38 -3.53
N SER A 110 -2.56 -15.61 -2.99
CA SER A 110 -3.57 -16.06 -2.01
C SER A 110 -3.63 -15.18 -0.77
N GLU A 111 -2.48 -14.82 -0.23
CA GLU A 111 -2.31 -13.99 0.96
C GLU A 111 -2.80 -12.56 0.69
N ILE A 112 -2.41 -11.98 -0.45
CA ILE A 112 -2.86 -10.66 -0.92
C ILE A 112 -4.40 -10.60 -0.98
N PHE A 113 -5.04 -11.57 -1.62
CA PHE A 113 -6.51 -11.60 -1.72
C PHE A 113 -7.21 -11.96 -0.40
N SER A 114 -6.53 -12.64 0.51
CA SER A 114 -7.05 -12.92 1.86
C SER A 114 -7.05 -11.69 2.79
N LYS A 115 -6.53 -10.54 2.31
CA LYS A 115 -6.31 -9.30 3.08
C LYS A 115 -5.27 -9.44 4.20
N SER A 116 -4.37 -10.42 4.10
CA SER A 116 -3.25 -10.56 5.04
C SER A 116 -2.06 -9.68 4.67
N ILE A 117 -1.99 -9.23 3.41
CA ILE A 117 -0.96 -8.33 2.89
C ILE A 117 -1.67 -7.09 2.32
N ASP A 118 -1.41 -5.94 2.91
CA ASP A 118 -1.91 -4.63 2.47
C ASP A 118 -0.81 -3.72 1.94
N ARG A 119 0.46 -4.11 2.10
CA ARG A 119 1.66 -3.35 1.76
C ARG A 119 2.82 -4.23 1.38
N ILE A 120 3.57 -3.81 0.36
CA ILE A 120 4.84 -4.42 -0.05
C ILE A 120 5.84 -3.28 -0.30
N ARG A 121 7.06 -3.39 0.22
CA ARG A 121 8.14 -2.42 -0.05
C ARG A 121 9.14 -2.99 -1.05
N ILE A 122 9.43 -2.23 -2.10
CA ILE A 122 10.39 -2.57 -3.16
C ILE A 122 11.32 -1.36 -3.37
N GLY A 123 12.55 -1.46 -2.87
CA GLY A 123 13.48 -0.34 -2.83
C GLY A 123 12.91 0.85 -2.04
N GLU A 124 12.87 2.02 -2.67
CA GLU A 124 12.29 3.25 -2.08
C GLU A 124 10.75 3.31 -2.19
N ASN A 125 10.15 2.44 -2.99
CA ASN A 125 8.74 2.49 -3.32
C ASN A 125 7.94 1.55 -2.42
N THR A 126 6.73 1.97 -2.07
CA THR A 126 5.76 1.12 -1.38
C THR A 126 4.56 0.88 -2.28
N ILE A 127 4.17 -0.37 -2.41
CA ILE A 127 2.98 -0.81 -3.13
C ILE A 127 1.91 -1.11 -2.08
N LEU A 128 0.88 -0.29 -2.07
CA LEU A 128 -0.31 -0.49 -1.28
C LEU A 128 -1.30 -1.35 -2.05
N ILE A 129 -1.93 -2.30 -1.36
CA ILE A 129 -2.82 -3.26 -2.00
C ILE A 129 -4.16 -3.27 -1.28
N ASN A 130 -5.24 -3.14 -2.04
CA ASN A 130 -6.59 -3.24 -1.51
C ASN A 130 -7.45 -4.17 -2.39
N PRO A 131 -7.85 -5.34 -1.87
CA PRO A 131 -8.77 -6.24 -2.57
C PRO A 131 -10.20 -5.67 -2.69
N ILE A 132 -10.74 -5.70 -3.91
CA ILE A 132 -12.09 -5.27 -4.27
C ILE A 132 -12.78 -6.40 -5.02
N GLU A 133 -13.45 -7.30 -4.27
CA GLU A 133 -14.09 -8.49 -4.83
C GLU A 133 -13.12 -9.34 -5.67
N SER A 134 -13.30 -9.39 -6.99
CA SER A 134 -12.42 -10.10 -7.93
C SER A 134 -11.21 -9.30 -8.41
N PHE A 135 -11.07 -8.04 -7.98
CA PHE A 135 -10.01 -7.14 -8.38
C PHE A 135 -9.09 -6.79 -7.20
N LEU A 136 -7.93 -6.23 -7.54
CA LEU A 136 -7.05 -5.50 -6.64
C LEU A 136 -6.86 -4.10 -7.17
N ALA A 137 -6.99 -3.12 -6.28
CA ALA A 137 -6.42 -1.80 -6.52
C ALA A 137 -5.03 -1.75 -5.89
N CYS A 138 -4.03 -1.41 -6.70
CA CYS A 138 -2.65 -1.25 -6.24
C CYS A 138 -2.23 0.20 -6.43
N TYR A 139 -1.64 0.80 -5.39
CA TYR A 139 -1.17 2.19 -5.41
C TYR A 139 0.29 2.26 -4.99
N VAL A 140 1.14 2.69 -5.92
CA VAL A 140 2.58 2.81 -5.75
C VAL A 140 2.90 4.24 -5.33
N ILE A 141 3.67 4.36 -4.25
CA ILE A 141 4.01 5.65 -3.62
C ILE A 141 5.46 5.68 -3.18
N LYS A 142 5.96 6.90 -2.95
CA LYS A 142 7.06 7.17 -2.01
C LYS A 142 6.54 7.95 -0.81
N GLY A 143 7.09 7.69 0.38
CA GLY A 143 6.73 8.39 1.61
C GLY A 143 5.77 7.62 2.52
N GLN A 144 4.94 8.35 3.28
CA GLN A 144 4.13 7.75 4.32
C GLN A 144 2.94 6.98 3.76
N SER A 145 2.75 5.82 4.35
CA SER A 145 1.89 4.82 3.78
C SER A 145 0.46 4.95 4.33
N TYR A 146 0.29 5.57 5.51
CA TYR A 146 -1.00 5.78 6.18
C TYR A 146 -1.98 6.66 5.37
N PRO A 147 -1.66 7.92 5.01
CA PRO A 147 -2.56 8.77 4.24
C PRO A 147 -2.87 8.14 2.87
N ALA A 148 -1.87 7.50 2.26
CA ALA A 148 -2.00 6.80 1.00
C ALA A 148 -2.95 5.59 1.06
N LEU A 149 -2.93 4.80 2.15
CA LEU A 149 -3.91 3.73 2.38
C LEU A 149 -5.33 4.28 2.51
N GLN A 150 -5.50 5.44 3.14
CA GLN A 150 -6.81 6.08 3.24
C GLN A 150 -7.33 6.49 1.85
N LYS A 151 -6.48 7.08 1.01
CA LYS A 151 -6.83 7.39 -0.40
C LYS A 151 -7.19 6.13 -1.18
N LEU A 152 -6.38 5.07 -1.08
CA LEU A 152 -6.65 3.80 -1.76
C LEU A 152 -7.96 3.14 -1.28
N THR A 153 -8.26 3.22 0.00
CA THR A 153 -9.51 2.70 0.58
C THR A 153 -10.71 3.47 0.02
N ARG A 154 -10.67 4.80 0.04
CA ARG A 154 -11.72 5.65 -0.55
C ARG A 154 -11.90 5.39 -2.04
N PHE A 155 -10.80 5.23 -2.78
CA PHE A 155 -10.85 4.90 -4.21
C PHE A 155 -11.56 3.56 -4.45
N SER A 156 -11.23 2.57 -3.63
CA SER A 156 -11.81 1.23 -3.71
C SER A 156 -13.31 1.21 -3.40
N GLU A 157 -13.74 2.03 -2.44
CA GLU A 157 -15.15 2.23 -2.11
C GLU A 157 -15.89 2.96 -3.24
N ALA A 158 -15.34 4.07 -3.74
CA ALA A 158 -15.91 4.83 -4.85
C ALA A 158 -16.07 3.98 -6.13
N MET A 159 -15.10 3.10 -6.41
CA MET A 159 -15.21 2.13 -7.50
C MET A 159 -16.38 1.16 -7.34
N ARG A 160 -16.57 0.63 -6.12
CA ARG A 160 -17.63 -0.33 -5.81
C ARG A 160 -19.01 0.33 -5.88
N GLU A 161 -19.10 1.56 -5.41
CA GLU A 161 -20.36 2.31 -5.33
C GLU A 161 -20.77 2.93 -6.67
N ASN A 162 -19.86 3.04 -7.64
CA ASN A 162 -20.13 3.61 -8.96
C ASN A 162 -20.39 2.51 -10.02
N PRO A 163 -21.66 2.31 -10.45
CA PRO A 163 -22.00 1.25 -11.40
C PRO A 163 -21.35 1.43 -12.77
N GLU A 164 -21.07 2.68 -13.20
CA GLU A 164 -20.46 2.95 -14.50
C GLU A 164 -19.02 2.44 -14.53
N ILE A 165 -18.24 2.72 -13.47
CA ILE A 165 -16.87 2.22 -13.31
C ILE A 165 -16.88 0.69 -13.21
N TRP A 166 -17.77 0.14 -12.37
CA TRP A 166 -17.84 -1.29 -12.15
C TRP A 166 -18.23 -2.08 -13.41
N GLN A 167 -19.17 -1.57 -14.19
CA GLN A 167 -19.57 -2.20 -15.46
C GLN A 167 -18.45 -2.13 -16.49
N ALA A 168 -17.72 -1.01 -16.54
CA ALA A 168 -16.58 -0.87 -17.44
C ALA A 168 -15.48 -1.90 -17.12
N LEU A 169 -15.13 -2.07 -15.83
CA LEU A 169 -14.17 -3.10 -15.39
C LEU A 169 -14.61 -4.52 -15.74
N ASN A 170 -15.87 -4.87 -15.48
CA ASN A 170 -16.41 -6.18 -15.84
C ASN A 170 -16.46 -6.42 -17.34
N LYS A 171 -16.65 -5.37 -18.15
CA LYS A 171 -16.56 -5.46 -19.61
C LYS A 171 -15.11 -5.72 -20.03
N SER A 172 -14.15 -5.00 -19.45
CA SER A 172 -12.72 -5.17 -19.70
C SER A 172 -12.22 -6.59 -19.43
N ILE A 173 -12.74 -7.29 -18.41
CA ILE A 173 -12.46 -8.73 -18.22
C ILE A 173 -12.87 -9.55 -19.45
N LYS A 174 -14.05 -9.29 -20.01
CA LYS A 174 -14.60 -10.07 -21.13
C LYS A 174 -13.91 -9.76 -22.46
N THR A 175 -13.45 -8.52 -22.63
CA THR A 175 -12.84 -8.05 -23.88
C THR A 175 -11.31 -8.06 -23.84
N SER A 176 -10.71 -8.25 -22.67
CA SER A 176 -9.28 -8.06 -22.41
C SER A 176 -8.77 -6.66 -22.78
N GLU A 177 -9.66 -5.65 -22.74
CA GLU A 177 -9.32 -4.25 -23.03
C GLU A 177 -8.93 -3.52 -21.76
N ILE A 178 -7.81 -2.78 -21.81
CA ILE A 178 -7.37 -1.90 -20.72
C ILE A 178 -8.27 -0.64 -20.72
N LEU A 179 -8.78 -0.27 -19.55
CA LEU A 179 -9.53 0.97 -19.35
C LEU A 179 -8.61 2.18 -19.49
N GLU A 180 -9.06 3.14 -20.27
CA GLU A 180 -8.43 4.45 -20.37
C GLU A 180 -8.94 5.36 -19.24
N LEU A 181 -8.09 6.27 -18.76
CA LEU A 181 -8.45 7.23 -17.70
C LEU A 181 -9.78 7.97 -18.00
N ASN A 182 -10.02 8.35 -19.25
CA ASN A 182 -11.22 9.11 -19.64
C ASN A 182 -12.44 8.21 -19.98
N LYS A 183 -12.34 6.88 -19.84
CA LYS A 183 -13.39 5.92 -20.21
C LYS A 183 -13.51 4.81 -19.15
N PRO A 184 -14.49 4.89 -18.23
CA PRO A 184 -15.57 5.87 -18.18
C PRO A 184 -15.12 7.24 -17.63
N PRO A 185 -15.79 8.35 -17.98
CA PRO A 185 -15.48 9.68 -17.42
C PRO A 185 -15.51 9.72 -15.89
N ALA A 186 -16.39 8.92 -15.28
CA ALA A 186 -16.49 8.78 -13.83
C ALA A 186 -15.16 8.34 -13.19
N LEU A 187 -14.36 7.49 -13.87
CA LEU A 187 -13.08 7.02 -13.35
C LEU A 187 -12.09 8.17 -13.17
N LYS A 188 -11.98 9.05 -14.18
CA LYS A 188 -11.15 10.25 -14.08
C LYS A 188 -11.57 11.17 -12.95
N THR A 189 -12.88 11.41 -12.80
CA THR A 189 -13.40 12.27 -11.73
C THR A 189 -12.99 11.72 -10.37
N VAL A 190 -13.20 10.42 -10.13
CA VAL A 190 -12.85 9.77 -8.87
C VAL A 190 -11.35 9.83 -8.60
N ILE A 191 -10.50 9.61 -9.61
CA ILE A 191 -9.04 9.67 -9.44
C ILE A 191 -8.60 11.09 -9.09
N ASN A 192 -9.10 12.09 -9.81
CA ASN A 192 -8.75 13.49 -9.55
C ASN A 192 -9.26 13.97 -8.19
N GLU A 193 -10.41 13.50 -7.71
CA GLU A 193 -10.95 13.89 -6.40
C GLU A 193 -10.14 13.32 -5.23
N ILE A 194 -9.53 12.15 -5.41
CA ILE A 194 -8.89 11.41 -4.33
C ILE A 194 -7.37 11.62 -4.29
N PHE A 195 -6.73 11.72 -5.46
CA PHE A 195 -5.28 11.71 -5.59
C PHE A 195 -4.68 13.04 -6.05
N THR A 196 -5.50 14.04 -6.40
CA THR A 196 -5.07 15.41 -6.77
C THR A 196 -5.58 16.43 -5.75
#